data_AF-S6G725-F1
#
_entry.id   AF-S6G725-F1
#
_cell.length_a   1.000
_cell.length_b   1.000
_cell.length_c   1.000
_cell.angle_alpha   90.00
_cell.angle_beta   90.00
_cell.angle_gamma   90.00
#
_symmetry.space_group_name_H-M   'P 1'
#
loop_
_entity.id
_entity.type
_entity.pdbx_description
1 polymer ?
#
loop_
_entity_poly.entity_id
_entity_poly.type
_entity_poly.pdbx_seq_one_letter_code
_entity_poly.pdbx_strand_id
1 'polypeptide(L)'
;MNTLLVTAEIFGKDIKPVAIIALLLSLLVFGIFSFLVYKNKVKIVEQKSTVIVAINYIIAFIALVLSSVAISKYNSQGFGDLFSNNLPATLRGLAYSGLVFSLIASGMTGYLYSKWK
;
A
#
# COMPACT_ATOMS: atom_id res chain seq x y z
N MET A 1 4.86 14.34 32.67
CA MET A 1 4.10 13.17 32.17
C MET A 1 2.86 13.68 31.45
N ASN A 2 2.98 14.15 30.19
CA ASN A 2 1.81 14.61 29.41
C ASN A 2 2.08 14.83 27.91
N THR A 3 3.32 15.15 27.50
CA THR A 3 3.64 15.37 26.08
C THR A 3 3.65 14.08 25.25
N LEU A 4 4.16 12.97 25.78
CA LEU A 4 4.23 11.69 25.06
C LEU A 4 2.85 11.06 24.82
N LEU A 5 1.90 11.21 25.77
CA LEU A 5 0.53 10.72 25.64
C LEU A 5 -0.26 11.52 24.60
N VAL A 6 -0.16 12.86 24.63
CA VAL A 6 -0.78 13.75 23.64
C VAL A 6 -0.22 13.49 22.23
N THR A 7 1.08 13.25 22.11
CA THR A 7 1.73 12.92 20.84
C THR A 7 1.23 11.58 20.29
N ALA A 8 1.04 10.56 21.14
CA ALA A 8 0.52 9.25 20.74
C ALA A 8 -0.99 9.28 20.38
N GLU A 9 -1.78 10.19 20.94
CA GLU A 9 -3.19 10.37 20.59
C GLU A 9 -3.41 11.09 19.25
N ILE A 10 -2.74 12.21 18.99
CA ILE A 10 -2.87 12.89 17.68
C ILE A 10 -2.20 12.03 16.59
N PHE A 11 -1.07 11.44 16.97
CA PHE A 11 -0.62 10.09 16.68
C PHE A 11 -1.62 9.08 16.04
N GLY A 12 -2.41 8.41 16.87
CA GLY A 12 -3.26 7.29 16.45
C GLY A 12 -4.40 7.64 15.48
N LYS A 13 -4.80 8.92 15.38
CA LYS A 13 -6.02 9.35 14.65
C LYS A 13 -5.93 9.13 13.14
N ASP A 14 -4.75 9.34 12.55
CA ASP A 14 -4.59 9.32 11.09
C ASP A 14 -4.35 7.91 10.51
N ILE A 15 -4.08 6.91 11.35
CA ILE A 15 -3.70 5.56 10.91
C ILE A 15 -4.83 4.90 10.09
N LYS A 16 -6.05 4.94 10.62
CA LYS A 16 -7.25 4.38 9.99
C LYS A 16 -7.50 4.96 8.60
N PRO A 17 -7.68 6.29 8.43
CA PRO A 17 -7.97 6.84 7.11
C PRO A 17 -6.83 6.62 6.12
N VAL A 18 -5.56 6.78 6.53
CA VAL A 18 -4.39 6.57 5.67
C VAL A 18 -4.32 5.12 5.17
N ALA A 19 -4.47 4.14 6.06
CA ALA A 19 -4.41 2.74 5.68
C ALA A 19 -5.59 2.32 4.78
N ILE A 20 -6.79 2.85 5.03
CA ILE A 20 -7.96 2.61 4.17
C ILE A 20 -7.74 3.20 2.77
N ILE A 21 -7.25 4.45 2.68
CA ILE A 21 -6.94 5.09 1.40
C ILE A 21 -5.88 4.28 0.64
N ALA A 22 -4.81 3.87 1.32
CA ALA A 22 -3.76 3.05 0.74
C ALA A 22 -4.31 1.71 0.21
N LEU A 23 -5.20 1.06 0.97
CA LEU A 23 -5.81 -0.20 0.55
C LEU A 23 -6.67 -0.02 -0.70
N LEU A 24 -7.57 0.97 -0.70
CA LEU A 24 -8.45 1.26 -1.83
C LEU A 24 -7.67 1.65 -3.09
N LEU A 25 -6.65 2.50 -2.94
CA LEU A 25 -5.78 2.90 -4.04
C LEU A 25 -5.02 1.70 -4.60
N SER A 26 -4.48 0.84 -3.73
CA SER A 26 -3.78 -0.38 -4.16
C SER A 26 -4.68 -1.32 -4.94
N LEU A 27 -5.93 -1.54 -4.47
CA LEU A 27 -6.91 -2.38 -5.17
C LEU A 27 -7.26 -1.80 -6.54
N LEU A 28 -7.48 -0.48 -6.62
CA LEU A 28 -7.77 0.21 -7.86
C LEU A 28 -6.61 0.09 -8.86
N VAL A 29 -5.39 0.34 -8.41
CA VAL A 29 -4.17 0.19 -9.24
C VAL A 29 -4.03 -1.25 -9.71
N PHE A 30 -4.23 -2.23 -8.83
CA PHE A 30 -4.12 -3.65 -9.18
C PHE A 30 -5.13 -4.05 -10.26
N GLY A 31 -6.38 -3.56 -10.16
CA GLY A 31 -7.43 -3.79 -11.15
C GLY A 31 -7.11 -3.17 -12.50
N ILE A 32 -6.78 -1.87 -12.52
CA ILE A 32 -6.44 -1.15 -13.76
C ILE A 32 -5.22 -1.78 -14.43
N PHE A 33 -4.18 -2.08 -13.64
CA PHE A 33 -2.97 -2.68 -14.15
C PHE A 33 -3.21 -4.08 -14.74
N SER A 34 -4.05 -4.89 -14.09
CA SER A 34 -4.42 -6.20 -14.60
C SER A 34 -5.20 -6.13 -15.91
N PHE A 35 -6.13 -5.18 -16.03
CA PHE A 35 -6.81 -4.91 -17.29
C PHE A 35 -5.82 -4.48 -18.38
N LEU A 36 -4.86 -3.62 -18.04
CA LEU A 36 -3.85 -3.14 -18.98
C LEU A 36 -2.96 -4.27 -19.50
N VAL A 37 -2.51 -5.16 -18.62
CA VAL A 37 -1.70 -6.34 -18.96
C VAL A 37 -2.50 -7.28 -19.86
N TYR A 38 -3.76 -7.54 -19.53
CA TYR A 38 -4.63 -8.39 -20.34
C TYR A 38 -4.83 -7.84 -21.77
N LYS A 39 -5.04 -6.53 -21.89
CA LYS A 39 -5.20 -5.85 -23.18
C LYS A 39 -3.92 -5.87 -24.01
N ASN A 40 -2.75 -5.73 -23.38
CA ASN A 40 -1.46 -5.56 -24.06
C ASN A 40 -0.56 -6.80 -24.04
N LYS A 41 -1.11 -7.99 -23.73
CA LYS A 41 -0.34 -9.24 -23.60
C LYS A 41 0.66 -9.52 -24.74
N VAL A 42 0.28 -9.22 -25.99
CA VAL A 42 1.15 -9.43 -27.17
C VAL A 42 2.34 -8.46 -27.14
N LYS A 43 2.08 -7.15 -26.96
CA LYS A 43 3.13 -6.11 -26.85
C LYS A 43 4.10 -6.37 -25.70
N ILE A 44 3.62 -6.93 -24.59
CA ILE A 44 4.46 -7.25 -23.42
C ILE A 44 5.51 -8.30 -23.77
N VAL A 45 5.12 -9.35 -24.50
CA VAL A 45 6.01 -10.42 -24.93
C VAL A 45 7.01 -9.90 -25.97
N GLU A 46 6.52 -9.17 -26.97
CA GLU A 46 7.36 -8.60 -28.04
C GLU A 46 8.41 -7.62 -27.49
N GLN A 47 8.03 -6.75 -26.56
CA GLN A 47 8.92 -5.76 -25.95
C GLN A 47 9.71 -6.30 -24.75
N LYS A 48 9.68 -7.61 -24.49
CA LYS A 48 10.33 -8.27 -23.33
C LYS A 48 10.06 -7.55 -22.00
N SER A 49 8.87 -6.97 -21.85
CA SER A 49 8.50 -6.13 -20.69
C SER A 49 7.92 -6.95 -19.53
N THR A 50 8.01 -8.27 -19.57
CA THR A 50 7.48 -9.18 -18.54
C THR A 50 8.06 -8.90 -17.15
N VAL A 51 9.35 -8.56 -17.06
CA VAL A 51 10.02 -8.29 -15.78
C VAL A 51 9.45 -7.04 -15.11
N ILE A 52 9.30 -5.94 -15.86
CA ILE A 52 8.75 -4.69 -15.30
C ILE A 52 7.27 -4.85 -14.90
N VAL A 53 6.53 -5.69 -15.62
CA VAL A 53 5.16 -6.07 -15.26
C VAL A 53 5.12 -6.82 -13.94
N ALA A 54 5.97 -7.84 -13.78
CA ALA A 54 6.06 -8.61 -12.56
C ALA A 54 6.47 -7.74 -11.35
N ILE A 55 7.45 -6.83 -11.53
CA ILE A 55 7.87 -5.90 -10.48
C ILE A 55 6.69 -5.02 -10.04
N ASN A 56 5.91 -4.49 -10.98
CA ASN A 56 4.75 -3.66 -10.63
C ASN A 56 3.70 -4.43 -9.82
N TYR A 57 3.45 -5.70 -10.17
CA TYR A 57 2.57 -6.57 -9.38
C TYR A 57 3.08 -6.81 -7.97
N ILE A 58 4.39 -7.05 -7.80
CA ILE A 58 4.99 -7.25 -6.48
C ILE A 58 4.86 -5.98 -5.62
N ILE A 59 5.12 -4.81 -6.19
CA ILE A 59 4.99 -3.52 -5.50
C ILE A 59 3.53 -3.29 -5.07
N ALA A 60 2.57 -3.51 -5.96
CA ALA A 60 1.15 -3.38 -5.65
C ALA A 60 0.70 -4.37 -4.57
N PHE A 61 1.24 -5.60 -4.59
CA PHE A 61 0.96 -6.61 -3.57
C PHE A 61 1.53 -6.22 -2.20
N ILE A 62 2.76 -5.71 -2.15
CA ILE A 62 3.36 -5.19 -0.90
C ILE A 62 2.47 -4.07 -0.33
N ALA A 63 1.98 -3.16 -1.17
CA ALA A 63 1.08 -2.09 -0.75
C ALA A 63 -0.20 -2.64 -0.09
N LEU A 64 -0.80 -3.67 -0.68
CA LEU A 64 -1.97 -4.35 -0.12
C LEU A 64 -1.68 -4.99 1.24
N VAL A 65 -0.58 -5.74 1.34
CA VAL A 65 -0.20 -6.42 2.59
C VAL A 65 0.03 -5.41 3.71
N LEU A 66 0.84 -4.38 3.47
CA LEU A 66 1.17 -3.37 4.48
C LEU A 66 -0.08 -2.62 4.97
N SER A 67 -0.95 -2.22 4.03
CA SER A 67 -2.21 -1.53 4.35
C SER A 67 -3.17 -2.44 5.11
N SER A 68 -3.27 -3.72 4.71
CA SER A 68 -4.13 -4.71 5.37
C SER A 68 -3.65 -5.03 6.79
N VAL A 69 -2.34 -5.22 6.99
CA VAL A 69 -1.75 -5.46 8.31
C VAL A 69 -1.96 -4.25 9.22
N ALA A 70 -1.79 -3.02 8.70
CA ALA A 70 -2.06 -1.80 9.47
C ALA A 70 -3.52 -1.74 9.96
N ILE A 71 -4.48 -2.02 9.08
CA ILE A 71 -5.91 -2.04 9.43
C ILE A 71 -6.23 -3.16 10.42
N SER A 72 -5.70 -4.37 10.17
CA SER A 72 -5.95 -5.55 10.99
C SER A 72 -5.46 -5.35 12.43
N LYS A 73 -4.20 -4.93 12.60
CA LYS A 73 -3.64 -4.65 13.93
C LYS A 73 -4.28 -3.44 14.61
N TYR A 74 -4.73 -2.44 13.85
CA TYR A 74 -5.48 -1.33 14.43
C TYR A 74 -6.82 -1.80 15.01
N ASN A 75 -7.58 -2.62 14.27
CA ASN A 75 -8.93 -3.07 14.63
C ASN A 75 -8.95 -4.22 15.64
N SER A 76 -7.90 -5.04 15.67
CA SER A 76 -7.74 -6.16 16.62
C SER A 76 -6.40 -6.02 17.34
N GLN A 77 -6.37 -5.10 18.32
CA GLN A 77 -5.20 -4.92 19.18
C GLN A 77 -5.19 -6.06 20.21
N GLY A 78 -4.14 -6.89 20.20
CA GLY A 78 -3.96 -7.93 21.20
C GLY A 78 -3.71 -7.34 22.59
N PHE A 79 -4.09 -8.05 23.65
CA PHE A 79 -3.93 -7.57 25.03
C PHE A 79 -2.47 -7.22 25.40
N GLY A 80 -1.48 -7.90 24.80
CA GLY A 80 -0.05 -7.59 24.94
C GLY A 80 0.44 -6.42 24.07
N ASP A 81 -0.26 -6.09 23.00
CA ASP A 81 0.03 -4.94 22.13
C ASP A 81 -0.40 -3.62 22.80
N LEU A 82 -1.39 -3.64 23.71
CA LEU A 82 -1.87 -2.48 24.48
C LEU A 82 -0.80 -1.89 25.42
N PHE A 83 0.17 -2.70 25.84
CA PHE A 83 1.26 -2.27 26.73
C PHE A 83 2.54 -1.91 25.95
N SER A 84 2.53 -2.04 24.62
CA SER A 84 3.66 -1.68 23.77
C SER A 84 3.59 -0.21 23.36
N ASN A 85 4.52 0.61 23.91
CA ASN A 85 4.66 2.02 23.53
C ASN A 85 4.98 2.25 22.04
N ASN A 86 5.38 1.21 21.30
CA ASN A 86 5.78 1.31 19.89
C ASN A 86 4.67 0.98 18.89
N LEU A 87 3.57 0.35 19.35
CA LEU A 87 2.49 -0.11 18.46
C LEU A 87 1.93 1.02 17.55
N PRO A 88 1.67 2.25 18.05
CA PRO A 88 1.13 3.32 17.21
C PRO A 88 2.11 3.77 16.12
N ALA A 89 3.41 3.82 16.43
CA ALA A 89 4.45 4.21 15.48
C ALA A 89 4.64 3.15 14.38
N THR A 90 4.62 1.87 14.74
CA THR A 90 4.71 0.77 13.77
C THR A 90 3.49 0.73 12.86
N LEU A 91 2.28 0.85 13.40
CA LEU A 91 1.03 0.92 12.63
C LEU A 91 1.02 2.07 11.63
N ARG A 92 1.52 3.25 12.04
CA ARG A 92 1.73 4.39 11.15
C ARG A 92 2.69 4.04 10.03
N GLY A 93 3.86 3.53 10.37
CA GLY A 93 4.87 3.12 9.38
C GLY A 93 4.25 2.20 8.32
N LEU A 94 3.51 1.18 8.75
CA LEU A 94 2.82 0.26 7.84
C LEU A 94 1.79 0.96 6.95
N ALA A 95 0.93 1.83 7.52
CA ALA A 95 -0.09 2.56 6.77
C ALA A 95 0.52 3.49 5.71
N TYR A 96 1.52 4.29 6.09
CA TYR A 96 2.21 5.21 5.19
C TYR A 96 3.03 4.48 4.14
N SER A 97 3.75 3.42 4.51
CA SER A 97 4.47 2.59 3.54
C SER A 97 3.50 1.95 2.56
N GLY A 98 2.36 1.42 3.03
CA GLY A 98 1.29 0.93 2.16
C GLY A 98 0.91 1.96 1.11
N LEU A 99 0.64 3.21 1.52
CA LEU A 99 0.29 4.31 0.62
C LEU A 99 1.42 4.63 -0.37
N VAL A 100 2.65 4.72 0.09
CA VAL A 100 3.83 4.99 -0.77
C VAL A 100 3.97 3.90 -1.84
N PHE A 101 3.86 2.63 -1.49
CA PHE A 101 3.93 1.54 -2.46
C PHE A 101 2.74 1.57 -3.44
N SER A 102 1.54 1.96 -3.00
CA SER A 102 0.40 2.18 -3.91
C SER A 102 0.68 3.27 -4.95
N LEU A 103 1.31 4.37 -4.53
CA LEU A 103 1.67 5.48 -5.42
C LEU A 103 2.75 5.09 -6.42
N ILE A 104 3.77 4.34 -5.98
CA ILE A 104 4.81 3.82 -6.86
C ILE A 104 4.18 2.88 -7.90
N ALA A 105 3.33 1.95 -7.48
CA ALA A 105 2.63 1.05 -8.38
C ALA A 105 1.72 1.80 -9.37
N SER A 106 1.06 2.87 -8.91
CA SER A 106 0.25 3.75 -9.76
C SER A 106 1.11 4.45 -10.82
N GLY A 107 2.23 5.03 -10.42
CA GLY A 107 3.17 5.69 -11.33
C GLY A 107 3.73 4.74 -12.39
N MET A 108 4.12 3.53 -11.98
CA MET A 108 4.56 2.48 -12.90
C MET A 108 3.44 2.03 -13.86
N THR A 109 2.22 1.90 -13.35
CA THR A 109 1.04 1.59 -14.17
C THR A 109 0.80 2.68 -15.23
N GLY A 110 0.89 3.95 -14.83
CA GLY A 110 0.78 5.09 -15.76
C GLY A 110 1.90 5.12 -16.81
N TYR A 111 3.14 4.84 -16.41
CA TYR A 111 4.28 4.71 -17.33
C TYR A 111 4.04 3.60 -18.38
N LEU A 112 3.63 2.41 -17.92
CA LEU A 112 3.36 1.28 -18.81
C LEU A 112 2.15 1.56 -19.73
N TYR A 113 1.13 2.25 -19.23
CA TYR A 113 0.01 2.71 -20.05
C TYR A 113 0.48 3.63 -21.18
N SER A 114 1.32 4.62 -20.89
CA SER A 114 1.86 5.52 -21.90
C SER A 114 2.72 4.81 -22.94
N LYS A 115 3.40 3.71 -22.56
CA LYS A 115 4.26 2.94 -23.46
C LYS A 115 3.46 2.02 -24.40
N TRP A 116 2.28 1.57 -23.97
CA TRP A 116 1.47 0.60 -24.73
C TRP A 116 0.21 1.17 -25.37
N LYS A 117 -0.13 2.42 -25.06
CA LYS A 117 -1.11 3.19 -25.83
C LYS A 117 -0.66 3.29 -27.29
#